data_AF-A0A7X8SHV3-F1
#
_entry.id   AF-A0A7X8SHV3-F1
#
_cell.length_a   1.000
_cell.length_b   1.000
_cell.length_c   1.000
_cell.angle_alpha   90.00
_cell.angle_beta   90.00
_cell.angle_gamma   90.00
#
_symmetry.space_group_name_H-M   'P 1'
#
loop_
_entity.id
_entity.type
_entity.pdbx_description
1 polymer ?
#
loop_
_entity_poly.entity_id
_entity_poly.type
_entity_poly.pdbx_seq_one_letter_code
_entity_poly.pdbx_strand_id
1 'polypeptide(L)'
;MKFVNLLAILSILAFASCNNDDNESNPLPTIEDYTIEHAEEHSHERASSEDEGETVVAPGEELAVTAKLSGNKLSYVQIDIHWGEGHDHDRVKSTDDGEWSQKITYWFGKTEEDAGPNDIILSSVNPDSWPFDAHIDVPEEVDGVETKAGDYHFVMYLVDLEGQQTTQALTVEVHHEDHDH
;
A
#
# COMPACT_ATOMS: atom_id res chain seq x y z
N MET A 1 70.16 46.26 -11.14
CA MET A 1 69.19 46.35 -12.25
C MET A 1 67.79 46.13 -11.69
N LYS A 2 66.82 46.87 -12.23
CA LYS A 2 65.42 47.02 -11.80
C LYS A 2 64.53 45.83 -12.23
N PHE A 3 63.40 45.64 -11.54
CA PHE A 3 62.01 45.35 -11.97
C PHE A 3 61.28 44.81 -10.72
N VAL A 4 60.46 45.56 -9.96
CA VAL A 4 59.14 46.20 -10.22
C VAL A 4 58.01 45.19 -10.48
N ASN A 5 56.97 45.34 -9.64
CA ASN A 5 55.56 44.95 -9.75
C ASN A 5 55.14 43.51 -9.36
N LEU A 6 54.34 43.34 -8.30
CA LEU A 6 52.91 43.68 -8.13
C LEU A 6 52.03 42.55 -8.68
N LEU A 7 51.43 41.76 -7.80
CA LEU A 7 50.03 41.38 -7.94
C LEU A 7 49.43 41.05 -6.58
N ALA A 8 48.53 41.93 -6.14
CA ALA A 8 47.59 41.69 -5.08
C ALA A 8 46.49 40.77 -5.62
N ILE A 9 46.06 39.78 -4.83
CA ILE A 9 44.67 39.30 -4.86
C ILE A 9 44.19 39.19 -3.42
N LEU A 10 43.52 40.26 -3.02
CA LEU A 10 42.58 40.33 -1.91
C LEU A 10 41.30 39.62 -2.35
N SER A 11 40.97 38.50 -1.73
CA SER A 11 39.67 37.84 -1.93
C SER A 11 38.77 38.14 -0.72
N ILE A 12 37.98 39.21 -0.83
CA ILE A 12 36.77 39.41 -0.02
C ILE A 12 35.58 39.38 -0.98
N LEU A 13 34.80 38.31 -0.94
CA LEU A 13 33.38 38.21 -1.32
C LEU A 13 32.85 37.03 -0.47
N ALA A 14 32.07 37.25 0.60
CA ALA A 14 30.59 37.38 0.56
C ALA A 14 29.98 36.20 -0.23
N PHE A 15 29.20 35.28 0.35
CA PHE A 15 28.01 35.51 1.16
C PHE A 15 27.87 34.48 2.27
N ALA A 16 27.48 34.95 3.45
CA ALA A 16 26.58 34.17 4.29
C ALA A 16 25.29 33.96 3.48
N SER A 17 25.08 32.74 3.00
CA SER A 17 23.73 32.21 2.81
C SER A 17 23.61 31.06 3.78
N CYS A 18 23.08 31.37 4.95
CA CYS A 18 22.35 30.38 5.72
C CYS A 18 21.18 29.99 4.82
N ASN A 19 21.27 28.83 4.15
CA ASN A 19 20.07 28.04 3.94
C ASN A 19 20.00 27.19 5.22
N ASN A 20 19.55 27.74 6.35
CA ASN A 20 18.16 27.61 6.77
C ASN A 20 17.19 27.25 5.64
N ASP A 21 17.41 26.08 5.03
CA ASP A 21 16.28 25.20 4.79
C ASP A 21 16.07 24.49 6.12
N ASP A 22 15.38 25.18 7.03
CA ASP A 22 14.46 24.49 7.92
C ASP A 22 13.35 23.97 6.99
N ASN A 23 13.68 22.95 6.18
CA ASN A 23 12.69 22.20 5.46
C ASN A 23 11.94 21.51 6.59
N GLU A 24 10.84 22.11 7.04
CA GLU A 24 9.84 21.38 7.81
C GLU A 24 9.50 20.19 6.94
N SER A 25 10.19 19.08 7.21
CA SER A 25 9.95 17.82 6.53
C SER A 25 8.53 17.47 6.88
N ASN A 26 7.59 17.70 5.95
CA ASN A 26 6.26 17.15 6.07
C ASN A 26 6.47 15.66 6.41
N PRO A 27 5.99 15.17 7.55
CA PRO A 27 6.23 13.78 7.94
C PRO A 27 5.61 12.84 6.91
N LEU A 28 6.26 11.71 6.65
CA LEU A 28 5.66 10.64 5.85
C LEU A 28 4.31 10.22 6.48
N PRO A 29 3.30 9.88 5.68
CA PRO A 29 2.08 9.30 6.22
C PRO A 29 2.38 7.98 6.96
N THR A 30 1.53 7.56 7.89
CA THR A 30 1.72 6.33 8.65
C THR A 30 0.57 5.36 8.46
N ILE A 31 0.93 4.08 8.45
CA ILE A 31 0.02 2.93 8.49
C ILE A 31 0.31 2.24 9.83
N GLU A 32 -0.68 2.19 10.71
CA GLU A 32 -0.60 1.53 12.01
C GLU A 32 -1.69 0.47 12.10
N ASP A 33 -1.47 -0.56 12.93
CA ASP A 33 -2.44 -1.64 13.15
C ASP A 33 -2.98 -2.25 11.84
N TYR A 34 -2.12 -2.42 10.83
CA TYR A 34 -2.50 -3.07 9.58
C TYR A 34 -2.73 -4.57 9.84
N THR A 35 -3.97 -5.03 9.62
CA THR A 35 -4.38 -6.43 9.78
C THR A 35 -5.20 -6.91 8.61
N ILE A 36 -5.19 -8.23 8.41
CA ILE A 36 -6.05 -8.94 7.47
C ILE A 36 -6.63 -10.14 8.20
N GLU A 37 -7.94 -10.15 8.35
CA GLU A 37 -8.69 -11.14 9.12
C GLU A 37 -9.89 -11.64 8.29
N HIS A 38 -10.53 -12.71 8.73
CA HIS A 38 -11.78 -13.18 8.13
C HIS A 38 -12.92 -12.19 8.45
N ALA A 39 -13.72 -11.80 7.45
CA ALA A 39 -14.70 -10.72 7.58
C ALA A 39 -15.90 -11.04 8.49
N GLU A 40 -16.30 -12.31 8.62
CA GLU A 40 -17.30 -12.75 9.59
C GLU A 40 -16.92 -14.12 10.20
N GLU A 41 -17.01 -14.27 11.52
CA GLU A 41 -16.99 -15.57 12.22
C GLU A 41 -18.24 -16.40 11.85
N HIS A 42 -18.34 -16.87 10.61
CA HIS A 42 -19.23 -17.99 10.30
C HIS A 42 -18.54 -19.28 10.70
N SER A 43 -18.85 -19.71 11.92
CA SER A 43 -18.39 -20.92 12.58
C SER A 43 -18.24 -22.13 11.64
N HIS A 44 -17.03 -22.38 11.20
CA HIS A 44 -16.50 -23.72 11.08
C HIS A 44 -15.31 -23.78 12.03
N GLU A 45 -15.40 -24.65 13.04
CA GLU A 45 -14.41 -24.83 14.11
C GLU A 45 -13.05 -25.21 13.52
N ARG A 46 -12.27 -24.25 13.04
CA ARG A 46 -10.84 -24.43 12.78
C ARG A 46 -10.13 -23.96 14.04
N ALA A 47 -9.60 -24.95 14.77
CA ALA A 47 -8.89 -24.72 16.02
C ALA A 47 -7.80 -23.67 15.81
N SER A 48 -7.93 -22.54 16.48
CA SER A 48 -6.90 -21.52 16.63
C SER A 48 -5.64 -22.17 17.20
N SER A 49 -4.69 -22.53 16.34
CA SER A 49 -3.31 -22.68 16.77
C SER A 49 -2.77 -21.28 17.04
N GLU A 50 -2.21 -21.11 18.23
CA GLU A 50 -1.58 -19.90 18.76
C GLU A 50 -0.29 -19.54 17.97
N ASP A 51 -0.40 -19.36 16.66
CA ASP A 51 0.67 -18.85 15.82
C ASP A 51 0.27 -17.44 15.35
N GLU A 52 0.82 -16.45 16.04
CA GLU A 52 0.80 -15.05 15.60
C GLU A 52 1.63 -14.97 14.31
N GLY A 53 1.05 -15.20 13.14
CA GLY A 53 1.86 -15.11 11.92
C GLY A 53 1.15 -15.10 10.59
N GLU A 54 0.11 -15.92 10.40
CA GLU A 54 -0.34 -16.23 9.04
C GLU A 54 -1.86 -16.39 8.96
N THR A 55 -2.50 -15.47 8.24
CA THR A 55 -3.92 -15.58 7.91
C THR A 55 -4.05 -16.60 6.80
N VAL A 56 -4.76 -17.69 7.08
CA VAL A 56 -5.03 -18.79 6.14
C VAL A 56 -6.49 -18.70 5.70
N VAL A 57 -6.73 -18.66 4.38
CA VAL A 57 -8.05 -18.40 3.76
C VAL A 57 -8.27 -19.35 2.56
N ALA A 58 -9.52 -19.67 2.23
CA ALA A 58 -9.91 -20.44 1.07
C ALA A 58 -10.46 -19.54 -0.06
N PRO A 59 -10.38 -19.96 -1.35
CA PRO A 59 -11.09 -19.28 -2.43
C PRO A 59 -12.59 -19.15 -2.12
N GLY A 60 -13.17 -17.98 -2.42
CA GLY A 60 -14.57 -17.66 -2.14
C GLY A 60 -14.84 -17.05 -0.76
N GLU A 61 -13.86 -17.01 0.14
CA GLU A 61 -14.00 -16.34 1.44
C GLU A 61 -13.76 -14.82 1.33
N GLU A 62 -14.30 -14.07 2.30
CA GLU A 62 -14.16 -12.62 2.39
C GLU A 62 -13.16 -12.24 3.51
N LEU A 63 -12.22 -11.37 3.18
CA LEU A 63 -11.22 -10.84 4.10
C LEU A 63 -11.56 -9.40 4.51
N ALA A 64 -11.51 -9.11 5.81
CA ALA A 64 -11.52 -7.76 6.34
C ALA A 64 -10.07 -7.23 6.44
N VAL A 65 -9.84 -6.09 5.80
CA VAL A 65 -8.55 -5.39 5.77
C VAL A 65 -8.69 -4.10 6.55
N THR A 66 -8.00 -4.00 7.68
CA THR A 66 -8.11 -2.83 8.56
C THR A 66 -6.77 -2.17 8.81
N ALA A 67 -6.78 -0.85 9.00
CA ALA A 67 -5.61 -0.08 9.39
C ALA A 67 -6.00 1.27 10.00
N LYS A 68 -5.09 1.87 10.77
CA LYS A 68 -5.15 3.28 11.15
C LYS A 68 -4.22 4.08 10.24
N LEU A 69 -4.80 4.98 9.45
CA LEU A 69 -4.07 5.81 8.51
C LEU A 69 -3.87 7.20 9.10
N SER A 70 -2.68 7.78 8.94
CA SER A 70 -2.44 9.17 9.29
C SER A 70 -1.45 9.87 8.35
N GLY A 71 -1.52 11.20 8.25
CA GLY A 71 -0.65 11.99 7.39
C GLY A 71 -1.09 13.44 7.27
N ASN A 72 -0.42 14.22 6.42
CA ASN A 72 -0.81 15.60 6.13
C ASN A 72 -1.74 15.62 4.91
N LYS A 73 -3.05 15.57 5.15
CA LYS A 73 -4.10 15.46 4.10
C LYS A 73 -3.92 14.22 3.22
N LEU A 74 -4.48 13.09 3.65
CA LEU A 74 -4.49 11.85 2.89
C LEU A 74 -5.15 12.04 1.52
N SER A 75 -4.53 11.51 0.47
CA SER A 75 -4.99 11.55 -0.92
C SER A 75 -5.70 10.26 -1.31
N TYR A 76 -5.01 9.12 -1.14
CA TYR A 76 -5.61 7.81 -1.37
C TYR A 76 -4.89 6.73 -0.57
N VAL A 77 -5.57 5.61 -0.41
CA VAL A 77 -4.98 4.32 -0.02
C VAL A 77 -5.22 3.31 -1.15
N GLN A 78 -4.20 2.52 -1.48
CA GLN A 78 -4.27 1.48 -2.49
C GLN A 78 -3.87 0.15 -1.89
N ILE A 79 -4.63 -0.90 -2.19
CA ILE A 79 -4.25 -2.28 -1.89
C ILE A 79 -3.88 -2.94 -3.21
N ASP A 80 -2.66 -3.49 -3.27
CA ASP A 80 -2.13 -4.24 -4.39
C ASP A 80 -1.94 -5.70 -3.94
N ILE A 81 -2.72 -6.59 -4.54
CA ILE A 81 -2.76 -8.02 -4.23
C ILE A 81 -2.09 -8.76 -5.38
N HIS A 82 -1.16 -9.65 -5.06
CA HIS A 82 -0.50 -10.50 -6.05
C HIS A 82 0.05 -11.78 -5.41
N TRP A 83 0.10 -12.84 -6.21
CA TRP A 83 0.69 -14.12 -5.85
C TRP A 83 2.23 -14.07 -5.87
N GLY A 84 2.87 -14.65 -4.85
CA GLY A 84 4.32 -14.90 -4.78
C GLY A 84 5.24 -13.69 -4.48
N GLU A 85 6.54 -13.95 -4.32
CA GLU A 85 7.58 -12.92 -4.13
C GLU A 85 7.85 -12.17 -5.46
N GLY A 86 7.11 -11.10 -5.75
CA GLY A 86 7.20 -10.37 -7.01
C GLY A 86 7.28 -8.84 -6.87
N HIS A 87 8.44 -8.31 -6.51
CA HIS A 87 8.79 -6.87 -6.64
C HIS A 87 9.06 -6.42 -8.10
N ASP A 88 8.75 -7.23 -9.12
CA ASP A 88 9.00 -6.87 -10.52
C ASP A 88 7.78 -6.19 -11.13
N HIS A 89 7.88 -4.86 -11.31
CA HIS A 89 6.94 -4.04 -12.09
C HIS A 89 7.01 -4.31 -13.60
N ASP A 90 7.70 -5.36 -14.03
CA ASP A 90 7.72 -5.77 -15.42
C ASP A 90 6.42 -6.50 -15.75
N ARG A 91 5.74 -5.99 -16.77
CA ARG A 91 4.50 -6.54 -17.34
C ARG A 91 4.73 -7.95 -17.90
N VAL A 92 4.83 -8.94 -17.02
CA VAL A 92 4.70 -10.35 -17.38
C VAL A 92 3.22 -10.67 -17.29
N LYS A 93 2.63 -10.92 -18.45
CA LYS A 93 1.27 -11.48 -18.55
C LYS A 93 1.30 -12.86 -17.91
N SER A 94 0.44 -13.07 -16.90
CA SER A 94 0.07 -14.40 -16.44
C SER A 94 -0.33 -15.26 -17.63
N THR A 95 0.24 -16.46 -17.69
CA THR A 95 -0.23 -17.55 -18.55
C THR A 95 -0.87 -18.58 -17.63
N ASP A 96 -2.18 -18.74 -17.74
CA ASP A 96 -2.95 -19.97 -17.45
C ASP A 96 -2.84 -20.65 -16.06
N ASP A 97 -2.38 -19.96 -15.00
CA ASP A 97 -2.07 -20.62 -13.71
C ASP A 97 -3.01 -20.28 -12.53
N GLY A 98 -4.13 -19.57 -12.75
CA GLY A 98 -5.08 -19.22 -11.67
C GLY A 98 -4.57 -18.18 -10.66
N GLU A 99 -3.51 -17.44 -11.00
CA GLU A 99 -2.91 -16.45 -10.12
C GLU A 99 -3.77 -15.21 -9.98
N TRP A 100 -4.24 -14.94 -8.77
CA TRP A 100 -5.00 -13.72 -8.49
C TRP A 100 -4.09 -12.50 -8.35
N SER A 101 -4.44 -11.44 -9.08
CA SER A 101 -3.87 -10.11 -8.86
C SER A 101 -4.96 -9.06 -8.96
N GLN A 102 -4.95 -8.11 -8.03
CA GLN A 102 -5.94 -7.06 -7.97
C GLN A 102 -5.35 -5.77 -7.41
N LYS A 103 -5.77 -4.64 -7.97
CA LYS A 103 -5.40 -3.31 -7.49
C LYS A 103 -6.65 -2.51 -7.20
N ILE A 104 -6.84 -2.16 -5.93
CA ILE A 104 -8.01 -1.42 -5.46
C ILE A 104 -7.53 -0.08 -4.91
N THR A 105 -8.09 1.03 -5.41
CA THR A 105 -7.71 2.38 -4.95
C THR A 105 -8.91 3.07 -4.33
N TYR A 106 -8.73 3.53 -3.10
CA TYR A 106 -9.70 4.22 -2.29
C TYR A 106 -9.27 5.67 -2.12
N TRP A 107 -10.12 6.60 -2.57
CA TRP A 107 -9.80 8.01 -2.69
C TRP A 107 -10.39 8.85 -1.55
N PHE A 108 -9.62 9.85 -1.13
CA PHE A 108 -10.07 10.95 -0.29
C PHE A 108 -10.15 12.24 -1.13
N GLY A 109 -11.01 13.17 -0.72
CA GLY A 109 -11.12 14.48 -1.37
C GLY A 109 -11.77 14.46 -2.75
N LYS A 110 -12.34 13.33 -3.17
CA LYS A 110 -13.11 13.23 -4.42
C LYS A 110 -14.60 13.34 -4.16
N THR A 111 -15.31 14.03 -5.05
CA THR A 111 -16.77 13.99 -5.11
C THR A 111 -17.22 12.94 -6.12
N GLU A 112 -18.50 12.55 -6.08
CA GLU A 112 -19.09 11.68 -7.11
C GLU A 112 -19.00 12.30 -8.52
N GLU A 113 -18.97 13.63 -8.62
CA GLU A 113 -18.84 14.34 -9.91
C GLU A 113 -17.42 14.23 -10.49
N ASP A 114 -16.41 14.13 -9.63
CA ASP A 114 -14.98 14.05 -10.01
C ASP A 114 -14.49 12.60 -10.16
N ALA A 115 -15.26 11.64 -9.67
CA ALA A 115 -14.87 10.24 -9.61
C ALA A 115 -14.99 9.55 -10.98
N GLY A 116 -13.96 8.76 -11.31
CA GLY A 116 -14.04 7.80 -12.41
C GLY A 116 -15.00 6.66 -12.09
N PRO A 117 -15.46 5.90 -13.10
CA PRO A 117 -16.45 4.83 -12.92
C PRO A 117 -16.02 3.69 -11.98
N ASN A 118 -14.72 3.59 -11.66
CA ASN A 118 -14.14 2.56 -10.80
C ASN A 118 -13.48 3.15 -9.54
N ASP A 119 -13.65 4.45 -9.28
CA ASP A 119 -13.09 5.06 -8.08
C ASP A 119 -13.96 4.72 -6.87
N ILE A 120 -13.33 4.20 -5.81
CA ILE A 120 -13.99 4.01 -4.52
C ILE A 120 -13.70 5.24 -3.68
N ILE A 121 -14.74 5.99 -3.29
CA ILE A 121 -14.59 7.24 -2.52
C ILE A 121 -14.80 6.92 -1.04
N LEU A 122 -13.79 7.16 -0.20
CA LEU A 122 -13.91 7.05 1.25
C LEU A 122 -14.47 8.34 1.88
N SER A 123 -14.10 9.48 1.31
CA SER A 123 -14.49 10.79 1.81
C SER A 123 -14.39 11.85 0.72
N SER A 124 -15.27 12.85 0.77
CA SER A 124 -15.21 14.04 -0.08
C SER A 124 -14.21 15.10 0.39
N VAL A 125 -13.53 14.85 1.51
CA VAL A 125 -12.43 15.71 2.01
C VAL A 125 -11.16 14.88 2.18
N ASN A 126 -10.00 15.53 2.16
CA ASN A 126 -8.71 14.92 2.49
C ASN A 126 -8.46 15.01 4.01
N PRO A 127 -8.63 13.92 4.78
CA PRO A 127 -8.47 13.95 6.22
C PRO A 127 -6.99 13.85 6.62
N ASP A 128 -6.64 14.19 7.85
CA ASP A 128 -5.29 13.95 8.40
C ASP A 128 -5.17 12.56 9.04
N SER A 129 -6.30 11.89 9.30
CA SER A 129 -6.35 10.51 9.78
C SER A 129 -7.64 9.82 9.34
N TRP A 130 -7.60 8.50 9.19
CA TRP A 130 -8.75 7.72 8.78
C TRP A 130 -8.69 6.29 9.36
N PRO A 131 -9.74 5.78 10.01
CA PRO A 131 -9.88 4.36 10.29
C PRO A 131 -10.25 3.66 8.99
N PHE A 132 -9.31 2.90 8.43
CA PHE A 132 -9.51 2.15 7.20
C PHE A 132 -10.10 0.78 7.51
N ASP A 133 -11.13 0.43 6.74
CA ASP A 133 -11.85 -0.83 6.81
C ASP A 133 -12.37 -1.11 5.40
N ALA A 134 -11.95 -2.24 4.84
CA ALA A 134 -12.36 -2.70 3.53
C ALA A 134 -12.51 -4.22 3.51
N HIS A 135 -13.52 -4.69 2.79
CA HIS A 135 -13.78 -6.11 2.58
C HIS A 135 -13.31 -6.51 1.18
N ILE A 136 -12.63 -7.64 1.07
CA ILE A 136 -12.06 -8.15 -0.18
C ILE A 136 -12.41 -9.63 -0.32
N ASP A 137 -13.15 -9.96 -1.37
CA ASP A 137 -13.42 -11.34 -1.75
C ASP A 137 -12.16 -11.98 -2.35
N VAL A 138 -11.76 -13.14 -1.82
CA VAL A 138 -10.80 -14.02 -2.49
C VAL A 138 -11.56 -14.70 -3.64
N PRO A 139 -11.15 -14.52 -4.91
CA PRO A 139 -11.91 -15.09 -6.03
C PRO A 139 -11.90 -16.62 -5.97
N GLU A 140 -13.02 -17.26 -6.31
CA GLU A 140 -13.04 -18.72 -6.54
C GLU A 140 -12.24 -19.11 -7.79
N GLU A 141 -12.34 -18.29 -8.84
CA GLU A 141 -11.68 -18.50 -10.13
C GLU A 141 -11.08 -17.20 -10.69
N VAL A 142 -9.94 -17.32 -11.35
CA VAL A 142 -9.30 -16.28 -12.18
C VAL A 142 -9.31 -16.74 -13.62
N ASP A 143 -9.99 -15.99 -14.49
CA ASP A 143 -10.13 -16.32 -15.93
C ASP A 143 -10.69 -17.73 -16.21
N GLY A 144 -11.53 -18.25 -15.30
CA GLY A 144 -12.16 -19.58 -15.40
C GLY A 144 -11.27 -20.74 -14.94
N VAL A 145 -10.17 -20.43 -14.26
CA VAL A 145 -9.29 -21.39 -13.58
C VAL A 145 -9.38 -21.14 -12.08
N GLU A 146 -9.48 -22.20 -11.27
CA GLU A 146 -9.50 -22.10 -9.81
C GLU A 146 -8.33 -21.26 -9.29
N THR A 147 -8.61 -20.38 -8.33
CA THR A 147 -7.60 -19.51 -7.73
C THR A 147 -6.49 -20.34 -7.13
N LYS A 148 -5.26 -20.04 -7.51
CA LYS A 148 -4.08 -20.79 -7.12
C LYS A 148 -3.85 -20.70 -5.61
N ALA A 149 -3.61 -21.85 -4.96
CA ALA A 149 -3.17 -21.88 -3.58
C ALA A 149 -1.73 -21.36 -3.42
N GLY A 150 -1.39 -20.88 -2.22
CA GLY A 150 -0.11 -20.34 -1.82
C GLY A 150 -0.19 -18.91 -1.31
N ASP A 151 0.97 -18.28 -1.20
CA ASP A 151 1.11 -16.98 -0.54
C ASP A 151 0.73 -15.82 -1.45
N TYR A 152 -0.17 -14.97 -0.95
CA TYR A 152 -0.55 -13.71 -1.58
C TYR A 152 -0.09 -12.53 -0.74
N HIS A 153 0.54 -11.56 -1.38
CA HIS A 153 0.94 -10.31 -0.75
C HIS A 153 -0.16 -9.27 -0.87
N PHE A 154 -0.54 -8.71 0.26
CA PHE A 154 -1.46 -7.58 0.37
C PHE A 154 -0.66 -6.33 0.72
N VAL A 155 -0.27 -5.59 -0.32
CA VAL A 155 0.56 -4.39 -0.17
C VAL A 155 -0.32 -3.16 -0.09
N MET A 156 -0.34 -2.52 1.08
CA MET A 156 -1.02 -1.24 1.29
C MET A 156 -0.06 -0.08 0.99
N TYR A 157 -0.48 0.81 0.10
CA TYR A 157 0.16 2.08 -0.18
C TYR A 157 -0.71 3.21 0.35
N LEU A 158 -0.17 4.07 1.21
CA LEU A 158 -0.83 5.27 1.70
C LEU A 158 -0.12 6.50 1.15
N VAL A 159 -0.87 7.37 0.47
CA VAL A 159 -0.33 8.58 -0.16
C VAL A 159 -1.06 9.82 0.35
N ASP A 160 -0.30 10.86 0.69
CA ASP A 160 -0.82 12.17 1.05
C ASP A 160 -0.97 13.11 -0.17
N LEU A 161 -1.57 14.29 0.01
CA LEU A 161 -1.78 15.25 -1.08
C LEU A 161 -0.48 15.87 -1.60
N GLU A 162 0.60 15.81 -0.82
CA GLU A 162 1.92 16.28 -1.23
C GLU A 162 2.70 15.20 -2.01
N GLY A 163 2.14 13.99 -2.12
CA GLY A 163 2.70 12.87 -2.87
C GLY A 163 3.69 12.04 -2.06
N GLN A 164 3.77 12.23 -0.74
CA GLN A 164 4.53 11.35 0.13
C GLN A 164 3.83 10.01 0.28
N GLN A 165 4.61 8.94 0.36
CA GLN A 165 4.09 7.57 0.37
C GLN A 165 4.72 6.74 1.48
N THR A 166 3.87 5.94 2.12
CA THR A 166 4.28 4.84 3.01
C THR A 166 3.67 3.55 2.49
N THR A 167 4.41 2.45 2.66
CA THR A 167 4.02 1.12 2.20
C THR A 167 4.17 0.11 3.33
N GLN A 168 3.20 -0.79 3.47
CA GLN A 168 3.26 -1.94 4.36
C GLN A 168 2.67 -3.15 3.64
N ALA A 169 3.25 -4.33 3.88
CA ALA A 169 2.81 -5.58 3.27
C ALA A 169 2.50 -6.61 4.35
N LEU A 170 1.48 -7.43 4.09
CA LEU A 170 1.16 -8.64 4.83
C LEU A 170 1.01 -9.79 3.84
N THR A 171 1.25 -11.00 4.32
CA THR A 171 1.08 -12.24 3.55
C THR A 171 -0.13 -12.98 4.06
N VAL A 172 -0.93 -13.50 3.12
CA VAL A 172 -2.09 -14.35 3.37
C VAL A 172 -1.90 -15.64 2.58
N GLU A 173 -1.97 -16.78 3.25
CA GLU A 173 -1.93 -18.09 2.60
C GLU A 173 -3.33 -18.45 2.08
N VAL A 174 -3.47 -18.61 0.77
CA VAL A 174 -4.68 -19.20 0.17
C VAL A 174 -4.50 -20.70 0.11
N HIS A 175 -5.44 -21.47 0.63
CA HIS A 175 -5.43 -22.92 0.61
C HIS A 175 -6.69 -23.49 -0.05
N HIS A 176 -6.55 -24.64 -0.70
CA HIS A 176 -7.71 -25.41 -1.15
C HIS A 176 -8.15 -26.35 -0.03
N GLU A 177 -9.45 -26.40 0.26
CA GLU A 177 -9.97 -27.44 1.14
C GLU A 177 -9.89 -28.78 0.39
N ASP A 178 -9.13 -29.74 0.94
CA ASP A 178 -9.16 -31.12 0.48
C ASP A 178 -10.57 -31.68 0.79
N HIS A 179 -11.47 -31.60 -0.19
CA HIS A 179 -12.71 -32.37 -0.15
C HIS A 179 -12.35 -33.86 -0.36
N ASP A 180 -12.00 -34.54 0.74
CA ASP A 180 -11.89 -35.99 0.79
C ASP A 180 -13.19 -36.63 0.25
N HIS A 181 -13.10 -37.21 -0.95
CA HIS A 181 -14.15 -37.99 -1.61
C HIS A 181 -14.04 -39.48 -1.30
#